data_AF-H6RTE2-F1
#
_entry.id   AF-H6RTE2-F1
#
_cell.length_a   1.000
_cell.length_b   1.000
_cell.length_c   1.000
_cell.angle_alpha   90.00
_cell.angle_beta   90.00
_cell.angle_gamma   90.00
#
_symmetry.space_group_name_H-M   'P 1'
#
loop_
_entity.id
_entity.type
_entity.pdbx_description
1 polymer ?
#
loop_
_entity_poly.entity_id
_entity_poly.type
_entity_poly.pdbx_seq_one_letter_code
_entity_poly.pdbx_strand_id
1 'polypeptide(L)'
;MSGIPPVAGSATAGFGHNPYPGGGTAADEHDRRRSTANWQRALDELEGDVLEAQSALARGRAEEIAAWGRRTEDWVPPADLGPIPTDLRERAAQLLQHQLAVAEQLVERILQSQRQRDVAARMSYAPSRPVASFVDRAL
;
A
#
# COMPACT_ATOMS: atom_id res chain seq x y z
N MET A 1 -13.33 -73.71 -13.75
CA MET A 1 -12.81 -74.31 -12.50
C MET A 1 -11.29 -74.30 -12.53
N SER A 2 -10.68 -73.34 -11.85
CA SER A 2 -9.29 -73.41 -11.36
C SER A 2 -9.10 -72.22 -10.43
N GLY A 3 -9.00 -72.53 -9.14
CA GLY A 3 -8.72 -71.57 -8.09
C GLY A 3 -7.23 -71.24 -8.03
N ILE A 4 -6.94 -70.02 -7.63
CA ILE A 4 -5.60 -69.61 -7.18
C ILE A 4 -5.77 -69.19 -5.70
N PRO A 5 -4.94 -69.71 -4.79
CA PRO A 5 -5.05 -69.46 -3.34
C PRO A 5 -4.48 -68.07 -2.95
N PRO A 6 -4.85 -67.54 -1.76
CA PRO A 6 -4.27 -66.30 -1.23
C PRO A 6 -2.89 -66.56 -0.61
N VAL A 7 -1.91 -65.73 -0.92
CA VAL A 7 -0.66 -65.66 -0.14
C VAL A 7 -0.89 -64.72 1.04
N ALA A 8 -0.93 -65.31 2.23
CA ALA A 8 -0.79 -64.60 3.48
C ALA A 8 0.69 -64.54 3.85
N GLY A 9 1.13 -63.39 4.36
CA GLY A 9 2.39 -63.26 5.07
C GLY A 9 3.24 -62.08 4.62
N SER A 10 3.18 -60.98 5.35
CA SER A 10 4.27 -60.63 6.27
C SER A 10 3.93 -59.32 6.96
N ALA A 11 3.70 -59.40 8.27
CA ALA A 11 3.78 -58.23 9.12
C ALA A 11 5.22 -57.71 9.06
N THR A 12 5.40 -56.53 8.46
CA THR A 12 6.60 -55.74 8.67
C THR A 12 6.16 -54.48 9.41
N ALA A 13 6.13 -54.59 10.74
CA ALA A 13 6.28 -53.42 11.58
C ALA A 13 7.66 -52.83 11.24
N GLY A 14 7.62 -51.70 10.55
CA GLY A 14 8.79 -50.96 10.13
C GLY A 14 8.41 -49.52 9.99
N PHE A 15 7.91 -48.92 11.08
CA PHE A 15 8.05 -47.48 11.30
C PHE A 15 9.54 -47.21 11.27
N GLY A 16 10.06 -46.91 10.07
CA GLY A 16 11.38 -46.39 9.87
C GLY A 16 11.47 -45.07 10.61
N HIS A 17 11.94 -45.15 11.84
CA HIS A 17 12.53 -44.06 12.59
C HIS A 17 13.48 -43.33 11.64
N ASN A 18 13.08 -42.14 11.19
CA ASN A 18 13.95 -41.28 10.42
C ASN A 18 14.94 -40.65 11.42
N PRO A 19 16.21 -41.10 11.52
CA PRO A 19 17.07 -40.76 12.65
C PRO A 19 17.76 -39.39 12.50
N TYR A 20 17.36 -38.58 11.52
CA TYR A 20 17.99 -37.27 11.26
C TYR A 20 16.98 -36.12 11.28
N PRO A 21 16.65 -35.55 12.45
CA PRO A 21 16.16 -34.19 12.53
C PRO A 21 17.37 -33.28 12.79
N GLY A 22 18.17 -32.97 11.76
CA GLY A 22 19.46 -32.31 12.00
C GLY A 22 19.97 -31.32 10.95
N GLY A 23 19.24 -31.06 9.86
CA GLY A 23 19.74 -30.23 8.76
C GLY A 23 19.07 -28.87 8.53
N GLY A 24 17.87 -28.65 9.08
CA GLY A 24 17.05 -27.48 8.72
C GLY A 24 17.38 -26.18 9.47
N THR A 25 17.99 -26.25 10.65
CA THR A 25 18.02 -25.08 11.57
C THR A 25 18.84 -23.91 11.05
N ALA A 26 20.05 -24.14 10.56
CA ALA A 26 20.93 -23.05 10.12
C ALA A 26 20.48 -22.41 8.79
N ALA A 27 20.00 -23.22 7.84
CA ALA A 27 19.50 -22.73 6.56
C ALA A 27 18.18 -21.95 6.74
N ASP A 28 17.23 -22.49 7.53
CA ASP A 28 15.96 -21.83 7.82
C ASP A 28 16.15 -20.53 8.63
N GLU A 29 17.13 -20.51 9.53
CA GLU A 29 17.44 -19.31 10.30
C GLU A 29 18.07 -18.21 9.42
N HIS A 30 18.97 -18.58 8.51
CA HIS A 30 19.52 -17.64 7.53
C HIS A 30 18.45 -17.07 6.61
N ASP A 31 17.51 -17.90 6.15
CA ASP A 31 16.41 -17.46 5.29
C ASP A 31 15.45 -16.52 6.04
N ARG A 32 15.11 -16.86 7.29
CA ARG A 32 14.29 -15.98 8.16
C ARG A 32 14.97 -14.64 8.42
N ARG A 33 16.28 -14.63 8.68
CA ARG A 33 17.06 -13.38 8.87
C ARG A 33 17.07 -12.55 7.58
N ARG A 34 17.23 -13.17 6.42
CA ARG A 34 17.16 -12.50 5.11
C ARG A 34 15.78 -11.90 4.85
N SER A 35 14.71 -12.68 5.06
CA SER A 35 13.32 -12.20 4.95
C SER A 35 13.06 -11.04 5.91
N THR A 36 13.55 -11.12 7.15
CA THR A 36 13.42 -10.03 8.14
C THR A 36 14.12 -8.76 7.67
N ALA A 37 15.34 -8.86 7.15
CA ALA A 37 16.07 -7.71 6.60
C ALA A 37 15.36 -7.11 5.37
N ASN A 38 14.76 -7.95 4.51
CA ASN A 38 13.98 -7.49 3.37
C ASN A 38 12.71 -6.75 3.83
N TRP A 39 12.01 -7.26 4.84
CA TRP A 39 10.86 -6.58 5.46
C TRP A 39 11.24 -5.26 6.10
N GLN A 40 12.37 -5.19 6.80
CA GLN A 40 12.86 -3.93 7.38
C GLN A 40 13.09 -2.89 6.29
N ARG A 41 13.79 -3.26 5.20
CA ARG A 41 14.01 -2.35 4.07
C ARG A 41 12.70 -1.89 3.45
N ALA A 42 11.76 -2.80 3.20
CA ALA A 42 10.46 -2.44 2.62
C ALA A 42 9.67 -1.48 3.52
N LEU A 43 9.70 -1.67 4.84
CA LEU A 43 9.06 -0.77 5.80
C LEU A 43 9.78 0.58 5.87
N ASP A 44 11.11 0.61 5.81
CA ASP A 44 11.89 1.85 5.80
C ASP A 44 11.58 2.70 4.55
N GLU A 45 11.47 2.06 3.38
CA GLU A 45 11.08 2.72 2.13
C GLU A 45 9.67 3.31 2.22
N LEU A 46 8.70 2.54 2.73
CA LEU A 46 7.32 2.99 2.93
C LEU A 46 7.22 4.14 3.94
N GLU A 47 8.01 4.10 5.02
CA GLU A 47 8.10 5.21 5.98
C GLU A 47 8.66 6.46 5.32
N GLY A 48 9.69 6.31 4.47
CA GLY A 48 10.24 7.40 3.67
C GLY A 48 9.19 8.07 2.77
N ASP A 49 8.38 7.27 2.07
CA ASP A 49 7.30 7.78 1.22
C ASP A 49 6.26 8.56 2.04
N VAL A 50 5.87 8.06 3.22
CA VAL A 50 4.91 8.73 4.12
C VAL A 50 5.46 10.07 4.63
N LEU A 51 6.76 10.14 4.95
CA LEU A 51 7.41 11.39 5.33
C LEU A 51 7.47 12.38 4.17
N GLU A 52 7.75 11.92 2.96
CA GLU A 52 7.77 12.75 1.75
C GLU A 52 6.37 13.32 1.46
N ALA A 53 5.32 12.51 1.59
CA ALA A 53 3.93 12.92 1.44
C ALA A 53 3.51 13.99 2.46
N GLN A 54 3.87 13.79 3.74
CA GLN A 54 3.64 14.79 4.79
C GLN A 54 4.40 16.09 4.52
N SER A 55 5.62 15.99 3.99
CA SER A 55 6.41 17.16 3.63
C SER A 55 5.75 17.95 2.47
N ALA A 56 5.19 17.25 1.47
CA ALA A 56 4.42 17.89 0.40
C ALA A 56 3.15 18.58 0.94
N LEU A 57 2.42 17.93 1.86
CA LEU A 57 1.28 18.53 2.57
C LEU A 57 1.67 19.79 3.34
N ALA A 58 2.78 19.75 4.08
CA ALA A 58 3.27 20.88 4.86
C ALA A 58 3.67 22.07 3.99
N ARG A 59 4.25 21.83 2.81
CA ARG A 59 4.57 22.87 1.82
C ARG A 59 3.33 23.44 1.12
N GLY A 60 2.21 22.72 1.11
CA GLY A 60 0.93 23.17 0.57
C GLY A 60 0.90 23.34 -0.95
N ARG A 61 1.84 22.76 -1.69
CA ARG A 61 1.89 22.87 -3.15
C ARG A 61 0.94 21.86 -3.80
N ALA A 62 -0.17 22.37 -4.35
CA ALA A 62 -1.25 21.57 -4.91
C ALA A 62 -0.80 20.60 -6.02
N GLU A 63 0.18 20.98 -6.84
CA GLU A 63 0.70 20.12 -7.91
C GLU A 63 1.47 18.91 -7.37
N GLU A 64 2.26 19.09 -6.30
CA GLU A 64 2.98 17.99 -5.66
C GLU A 64 2.02 17.04 -4.96
N ILE A 65 1.04 17.60 -4.25
CA ILE A 65 -0.02 16.84 -3.59
C ILE A 65 -0.80 16.02 -4.63
N ALA A 66 -1.10 16.59 -5.81
CA ALA A 66 -1.77 15.86 -6.88
C ALA A 66 -0.90 14.76 -7.52
N ALA A 67 0.43 14.91 -7.51
CA ALA A 67 1.34 13.89 -8.04
C ALA A 67 1.35 12.61 -7.19
N TRP A 68 1.07 12.71 -5.87
CA TRP A 68 0.96 11.56 -4.98
C TRP A 68 -0.14 10.59 -5.37
N GLY A 69 -1.26 11.06 -5.94
CA GLY A 69 -2.32 10.18 -6.44
C GLY A 69 -1.81 9.19 -7.50
N ARG A 70 -0.98 9.67 -8.44
CA ARG A 70 -0.39 8.82 -9.49
C ARG A 70 0.69 7.89 -8.94
N ARG A 71 1.58 8.40 -8.08
CA ARG A 71 2.69 7.60 -7.52
C ARG A 71 2.18 6.39 -6.72
N THR A 72 1.05 6.52 -6.04
CA THR A 72 0.42 5.42 -5.29
C THR A 72 -0.10 4.31 -6.22
N GLU A 73 -0.58 4.65 -7.42
CA GLU A 73 -1.06 3.66 -8.41
C GLU A 73 0.10 2.81 -8.98
N ASP A 74 1.31 3.37 -9.02
CA ASP A 74 2.52 2.70 -9.54
C ASP A 74 3.22 1.83 -8.49
N TRP A 75 2.80 1.86 -7.22
CA TRP A 75 3.47 1.11 -6.16
C TRP A 75 3.24 -0.39 -6.30
N VAL A 76 4.33 -1.14 -6.42
CA VAL A 76 4.33 -2.60 -6.48
C VAL A 76 5.03 -3.14 -5.23
N PRO A 77 4.37 -4.01 -4.44
CA PRO A 77 5.01 -4.59 -3.28
C PRO A 77 6.21 -5.46 -3.69
N PRO A 78 7.35 -5.39 -2.96
CA PRO A 78 8.52 -6.21 -3.25
C PRO A 78 8.17 -7.70 -3.27
N ALA A 79 8.68 -8.42 -4.28
CA ALA A 79 8.56 -9.87 -4.35
C ALA A 79 9.39 -10.54 -3.23
N ASP A 80 9.01 -11.76 -2.86
CA ASP A 80 9.78 -12.62 -1.95
C ASP A 80 9.93 -12.13 -0.50
N LEU A 81 9.03 -11.26 -0.02
CA LEU A 81 9.03 -10.82 1.38
C LEU A 81 8.64 -11.95 2.36
N GLY A 82 7.80 -12.90 1.93
CA GLY A 82 7.27 -13.93 2.83
C GLY A 82 6.36 -13.35 3.92
N PRO A 83 5.99 -14.14 4.95
CA PRO A 83 5.15 -13.64 6.05
C PRO A 83 5.90 -12.58 6.87
N ILE A 84 5.18 -11.57 7.36
CA ILE A 84 5.78 -10.53 8.20
C ILE A 84 6.32 -11.13 9.52
N PRO A 85 7.59 -10.85 9.88
CA PRO A 85 8.14 -11.22 11.18
C PRO A 85 7.34 -10.62 12.35
N THR A 86 7.19 -11.37 13.43
CA THR A 86 6.35 -10.98 14.57
C THR A 86 6.81 -9.69 15.24
N ASP A 87 8.12 -9.48 15.30
CA ASP A 87 8.78 -8.27 15.81
C ASP A 87 8.49 -7.02 14.98
N LEU A 88 8.21 -7.17 13.68
CA LEU A 88 7.89 -6.06 12.78
C LEU A 88 6.39 -5.81 12.65
N ARG A 89 5.53 -6.69 13.18
CA ARG A 89 4.08 -6.59 13.05
C ARG A 89 3.52 -5.30 13.64
N GLU A 90 3.96 -4.94 14.84
CA GLU A 90 3.50 -3.72 15.50
C GLU A 90 3.92 -2.48 14.71
N ARG A 91 5.19 -2.42 14.29
CA ARG A 91 5.72 -1.33 13.45
C ARG A 91 4.90 -1.18 12.16
N ALA A 92 4.67 -2.27 11.44
CA ALA A 92 3.90 -2.24 10.20
C ALA A 92 2.43 -1.80 10.43
N ALA A 93 1.82 -2.22 11.54
CA ALA A 93 0.47 -1.78 11.89
C ALA A 93 0.42 -0.28 12.19
N GLN A 94 1.38 0.25 12.96
CA GLN A 94 1.48 1.69 13.23
C GLN A 94 1.71 2.50 11.95
N LEU A 95 2.59 2.02 11.08
CA LEU A 95 2.85 2.62 9.77
C LEU A 95 1.59 2.65 8.91
N LEU A 96 0.83 1.56 8.85
CA LEU A 96 -0.42 1.52 8.09
C LEU A 96 -1.45 2.54 8.61
N GLN A 97 -1.60 2.66 9.94
CA GLN A 97 -2.50 3.66 10.51
C GLN A 97 -2.06 5.08 10.15
N HIS A 98 -0.75 5.34 10.19
CA HIS A 98 -0.20 6.64 9.78
C HIS A 98 -0.42 6.91 8.29
N GLN A 99 -0.21 5.90 7.43
CA GLN A 99 -0.48 5.97 5.99
C GLN A 99 -1.93 6.37 5.71
N LEU A 100 -2.90 5.74 6.39
CA LEU A 100 -4.32 6.06 6.22
C LEU A 100 -4.62 7.51 6.64
N ALA A 101 -4.10 7.95 7.79
CA ALA A 101 -4.29 9.33 8.25
C ALA A 101 -3.68 10.37 7.29
N VAL A 102 -2.54 10.09 6.68
CA VAL A 102 -1.91 10.98 5.68
C VAL A 102 -2.68 10.94 4.36
N ALA A 103 -3.15 9.76 3.93
CA ALA A 103 -3.95 9.62 2.73
C ALA A 103 -5.26 10.43 2.82
N GLU A 104 -5.94 10.40 3.96
CA GLU A 104 -7.13 11.22 4.21
C GLU A 104 -6.84 12.72 4.04
N GLN A 105 -5.72 13.19 4.59
CA GLN A 105 -5.32 14.60 4.45
C GLN A 105 -4.96 14.97 3.01
N LEU A 106 -4.28 14.08 2.28
CA LEU A 106 -3.99 14.27 0.85
C LEU A 106 -5.28 14.43 0.05
N VAL A 107 -6.24 13.52 0.23
CA VAL A 107 -7.52 13.56 -0.48
C VAL A 107 -8.27 14.86 -0.20
N GLU A 108 -8.39 15.28 1.07
CA GLU A 108 -9.08 16.52 1.41
C GLU A 108 -8.41 17.74 0.75
N ARG A 109 -7.07 17.79 0.74
CA ARG A 109 -6.35 18.90 0.08
C ARG A 109 -6.52 18.91 -1.44
N ILE A 110 -6.56 17.75 -2.08
CA ILE A 110 -6.83 17.65 -3.52
C ILE A 110 -8.23 18.20 -3.81
N LEU A 111 -9.25 17.76 -3.07
CA LEU A 111 -10.64 18.20 -3.25
C LEU A 111 -10.81 19.70 -2.97
N GLN A 112 -10.14 20.24 -1.95
CA GLN A 112 -10.16 21.67 -1.66
C GLN A 112 -9.53 22.48 -2.80
N SER A 113 -8.39 22.03 -3.35
CA SER A 113 -7.74 22.72 -4.48
C SER A 113 -8.61 22.71 -5.73
N GLN A 114 -9.32 21.61 -6.01
CA GLN A 114 -10.24 21.54 -7.15
C GLN A 114 -11.41 22.52 -7.00
N ARG A 115 -12.05 22.55 -5.82
CA ARG A 115 -13.14 23.51 -5.53
C ARG A 115 -12.71 24.96 -5.73
N GLN A 116 -11.49 25.32 -5.30
CA GLN A 116 -10.94 26.66 -5.50
C GLN A 116 -10.77 27.00 -6.98
N ARG A 117 -10.25 26.07 -7.78
CA ARG A 117 -10.10 26.25 -9.23
C ARG A 117 -11.44 26.40 -9.94
N ASP A 118 -12.44 25.61 -9.58
CA ASP A 118 -13.79 25.71 -10.15
C ASP A 118 -14.46 27.06 -9.87
N VAL A 119 -14.32 27.56 -8.64
CA VAL A 119 -14.83 28.89 -8.26
C VAL A 119 -14.11 29.98 -9.06
N ALA A 120 -12.78 29.92 -9.15
CA ALA A 120 -12.00 30.87 -9.93
C ALA A 120 -12.39 30.86 -11.41
N ALA A 121 -12.59 29.68 -12.01
CA ALA A 121 -13.04 29.54 -13.38
C ALA A 121 -14.42 30.20 -13.59
N ARG A 122 -15.37 29.95 -12.68
CA ARG A 122 -16.71 30.59 -12.75
C ARG A 122 -16.64 32.11 -12.66
N MET A 123 -15.75 32.66 -11.84
CA MET A 123 -15.53 34.10 -11.75
C MET A 123 -14.94 34.66 -13.05
N SER A 124 -14.00 33.95 -13.68
CA SER A 124 -13.36 34.36 -14.94
C SER A 124 -14.32 34.39 -16.13
N TYR A 125 -15.32 33.50 -16.15
CA TYR A 125 -16.33 33.44 -17.23
C TYR A 125 -17.65 34.16 -16.89
N ALA A 126 -17.75 34.78 -15.71
CA ALA A 126 -18.94 35.53 -15.36
C ALA A 126 -19.11 36.74 -16.30
N PRO A 127 -20.29 36.94 -16.91
CA PRO A 127 -20.51 38.06 -17.80
C PRO A 127 -20.27 39.38 -17.06
N SER A 128 -19.60 40.33 -17.72
CA SER A 128 -19.38 41.68 -17.19
C SER A 128 -20.70 42.25 -16.69
N ARG A 129 -20.71 42.74 -15.44
CA ARG A 129 -21.88 43.34 -14.77
C ARG A 129 -22.67 44.20 -15.77
N PRO A 130 -24.00 44.02 -15.90
CA PRO A 130 -24.80 44.86 -16.79
C PRO A 130 -24.53 46.33 -16.48
N VAL A 131 -23.98 47.06 -17.44
CA VAL A 131 -23.80 48.51 -17.33
C VAL A 131 -25.20 49.11 -17.35
N ALA A 132 -25.53 49.97 -16.38
CA ALA A 132 -26.83 50.60 -16.33
C ALA A 132 -27.08 51.39 -17.63
N SER A 133 -27.93 50.86 -18.50
CA SER A 133 -28.35 51.52 -19.73
C SER A 133 -29.64 52.28 -19.46
N PHE A 134 -29.58 53.61 -19.52
CA PHE A 134 -30.76 54.47 -19.45
C PHE A 134 -31.51 54.37 -20.79
N VAL A 135 -32.78 53.96 -20.76
CA VAL A 135 -33.65 53.96 -21.93
C VAL A 135 -34.56 55.18 -21.82
N ASP A 136 -34.28 56.19 -22.63
CA ASP A 136 -35.18 57.34 -22.78
C ASP A 136 -36.33 56.92 -23.72
N ARG A 137 -37.56 56.93 -23.22
CA ARG A 137 -38.75 56.66 -24.02
C ARG A 137 -39.49 57.98 -24.21
N ALA A 138 -39.32 58.59 -25.37
CA ALA A 138 -40.15 59.70 -25.81
C ALA A 138 -41.59 59.21 -26.06
N LEU A 139 -42.56 59.97 -25.54
CA LEU A 139 -44.01 59.76 -25.67
C LEU A 139 -44.52 60.10 -27.06
#